data_AF-A0A7J6TXP7-F1
#
_entry.id   AF-A0A7J6TXP7-F1
#
_cell.length_a   1.000
_cell.length_b   1.000
_cell.length_c   1.000
_cell.angle_alpha   90.00
_cell.angle_beta   90.00
_cell.angle_gamma   90.00
#
_symmetry.space_group_name_H-M   'P 1'
#
loop_
_entity.id
_entity.type
_entity.pdbx_description
1 polymer ?
#
loop_
_entity_poly.entity_id
_entity_poly.type
_entity_poly.pdbx_seq_one_letter_code
_entity_poly.pdbx_strand_id
1 'polypeptide(L)'
;MEWMFAAFLILMYPARSGVVTFPAAQSEYNKQNYVVVVLDKQPLSVSVDSGTARFFVIYGKWFESVYGEGSCEELKVACYFCPAENPCDDIGERSRISARYGKYEVYHYVQHRGTLDLGQSTIPFTFGLVVDHSNVYDLLPTPILGLSFGRPDIPNTFLQQLKDSNVIDTLSYSMFFQQHTGDGSGKLVVGDSASSAHEMLHLPLWRIPNFNCKVCVPITSITFTRDDTHPECL
;
A
#
# COMPACT_ATOMS: atom_id res chain seq x y z
N MET A 1 15.11 -15.29 -22.28
CA MET A 1 15.52 -14.61 -21.03
C MET A 1 14.51 -15.02 -19.98
N GLU A 2 14.74 -16.18 -19.39
CA GLU A 2 13.80 -16.86 -18.48
C GLU A 2 14.02 -16.31 -17.07
N TRP A 3 13.06 -15.58 -16.53
CA TRP A 3 13.06 -15.19 -15.13
C TRP A 3 12.22 -16.20 -14.35
N MET A 4 12.88 -16.93 -13.44
CA MET A 4 12.25 -17.77 -12.44
C MET A 4 11.19 -16.97 -11.67
N PHE A 5 9.92 -17.38 -11.81
CA PHE A 5 8.92 -17.08 -10.79
C PHE A 5 9.32 -17.83 -9.53
N ALA A 6 9.92 -17.12 -8.57
CA ALA A 6 10.01 -17.62 -7.20
C ALA A 6 8.57 -17.82 -6.72
N ALA A 7 8.14 -19.08 -6.62
CA ALA A 7 6.92 -19.43 -5.92
C ALA A 7 7.08 -18.93 -4.48
N PHE A 8 6.44 -17.80 -4.16
CA PHE A 8 6.33 -17.31 -2.79
C PHE A 8 5.48 -18.32 -2.03
N LEU A 9 6.14 -19.29 -1.40
CA LEU A 9 5.53 -20.11 -0.37
C LEU A 9 5.23 -19.14 0.79
N ILE A 10 3.97 -18.74 0.93
CA ILE A 10 3.51 -17.96 2.07
C ILE A 10 3.60 -18.88 3.29
N LEU A 11 4.75 -18.89 3.96
CA LEU A 11 4.90 -19.50 5.28
C LEU A 11 4.09 -18.64 6.26
N MET A 12 2.83 -19.02 6.47
CA MET A 12 1.96 -18.42 7.47
C MET A 12 2.45 -18.87 8.85
N TYR A 13 3.18 -17.98 9.54
CA TYR A 13 3.45 -18.14 10.97
C TYR A 13 2.11 -18.12 11.75
N PRO A 14 1.98 -18.86 12.86
CA PRO A 14 0.77 -18.80 13.68
C PRO A 14 0.55 -17.37 14.17
N ALA A 15 -0.49 -16.74 13.64
CA ALA A 15 -0.87 -15.38 13.99
C ALA A 15 -1.15 -15.29 15.50
N ARG A 16 -0.53 -14.33 16.17
CA ARG A 16 -1.09 -13.80 17.43
C ARG A 16 -2.39 -13.09 17.06
N SER A 17 -3.47 -13.32 17.82
CA SER A 17 -4.68 -12.53 17.64
C SER A 17 -4.32 -11.04 17.71
N GLY A 18 -4.90 -10.23 16.85
CA GLY A 18 -4.67 -8.78 16.83
C GLY A 18 -3.48 -8.32 15.97
N VAL A 19 -2.75 -9.22 15.30
CA VAL A 19 -1.62 -8.88 14.43
C VAL A 19 -1.73 -9.53 13.05
N VAL A 20 -1.54 -8.73 11.99
CA VAL A 20 -1.47 -9.20 10.60
C VAL A 20 -0.10 -8.90 10.03
N THR A 21 0.45 -9.84 9.26
CA THR A 21 1.72 -9.64 8.55
C THR A 21 1.53 -9.83 7.05
N PHE A 22 1.96 -8.85 6.27
CA PHE A 22 2.03 -8.91 4.82
C PHE A 22 3.49 -9.04 4.39
N PRO A 23 3.82 -10.02 3.53
CA PRO A 23 5.10 -10.02 2.83
C PRO A 23 5.24 -8.71 2.06
N ALA A 24 6.41 -8.08 2.20
CA ALA A 24 6.73 -6.86 1.49
C ALA A 24 7.98 -7.06 0.63
N ALA A 25 8.07 -6.31 -0.45
CA ALA A 25 9.24 -6.28 -1.31
C ALA A 25 9.54 -4.84 -1.73
N GLN A 26 10.82 -4.52 -1.93
CA GLN A 26 11.21 -3.26 -2.55
C GLN A 26 11.51 -3.46 -4.04
N SER A 27 10.91 -2.64 -4.90
CA SER A 27 11.21 -2.64 -6.33
C SER A 27 12.61 -2.10 -6.59
N GLU A 28 13.40 -2.83 -7.37
CA GLU A 28 14.75 -2.41 -7.74
C GLU A 28 14.74 -1.14 -8.60
N TYR A 29 13.70 -0.98 -9.44
CA TYR A 29 13.60 0.06 -10.47
C TYR A 29 13.28 1.44 -9.89
N ASN A 30 12.24 1.53 -9.05
CA ASN A 30 11.73 2.81 -8.52
C ASN A 30 11.90 2.96 -7.00
N LYS A 31 12.50 1.97 -6.33
CA LYS A 31 12.70 1.91 -4.87
C LYS A 31 11.40 2.03 -4.06
N GLN A 32 10.24 1.82 -4.70
CA GLN A 32 8.97 1.78 -4.00
C GLN A 32 8.81 0.44 -3.28
N ASN A 33 8.10 0.50 -2.16
CA ASN A 33 7.82 -0.67 -1.34
C ASN A 33 6.43 -1.19 -1.70
N TYR A 34 6.33 -2.49 -1.97
CA TYR A 34 5.09 -3.15 -2.33
C TYR A 34 4.75 -4.23 -1.33
N VAL A 35 3.45 -4.49 -1.17
CA VAL A 35 2.93 -5.67 -0.48
C VAL A 35 1.91 -6.36 -1.39
N VAL A 36 1.75 -7.66 -1.20
CA VAL A 36 0.65 -8.39 -1.84
C VAL A 36 -0.54 -8.41 -0.91
N VAL A 37 -1.67 -7.87 -1.38
CA VAL A 37 -2.98 -7.96 -0.73
C VAL A 37 -3.87 -8.87 -1.57
N VAL A 38 -4.78 -9.60 -0.93
CA VAL A 38 -5.70 -10.49 -1.66
C VAL A 38 -7.11 -9.93 -1.55
N LEU A 39 -7.60 -9.34 -2.65
CA LEU A 39 -8.95 -8.78 -2.74
C LEU A 39 -9.82 -9.68 -3.60
N ASP A 40 -10.93 -10.17 -3.06
CA ASP A 40 -11.84 -11.10 -3.76
C ASP A 40 -11.10 -12.25 -4.45
N LYS A 41 -10.18 -12.88 -3.70
CA LYS A 41 -9.28 -13.97 -4.14
C LYS A 41 -8.25 -13.59 -5.22
N GLN A 42 -8.14 -12.32 -5.58
CA GLN A 42 -7.13 -11.82 -6.51
C GLN A 42 -5.92 -11.27 -5.75
N PRO A 43 -4.72 -11.85 -5.92
CA PRO A 43 -3.51 -11.30 -5.35
C PRO A 43 -3.09 -10.04 -6.13
N LEU A 44 -2.91 -8.94 -5.41
CA LEU A 44 -2.63 -7.61 -5.96
C LEU A 44 -1.41 -7.01 -5.29
N SER A 45 -0.39 -6.67 -6.09
CA SER A 45 0.80 -5.94 -5.62
C SER A 45 0.50 -4.44 -5.52
N VAL A 46 0.54 -3.90 -4.30
CA VAL A 46 0.16 -2.51 -4.02
C VAL A 46 1.30 -1.77 -3.35
N SER A 47 1.55 -0.53 -3.78
CA SER A 47 2.60 0.33 -3.23
C SER A 47 2.18 0.85 -1.86
N VAL A 48 3.05 0.71 -0.86
CA VAL A 48 2.78 1.11 0.52
C VAL A 48 3.12 2.58 0.70
N ASP A 49 2.15 3.39 1.13
CA ASP A 49 2.31 4.83 1.30
C ASP A 49 1.83 5.29 2.68
N SER A 50 2.78 5.69 3.54
CA SER A 50 2.50 6.26 4.87
C SER A 50 2.04 7.72 4.83
N GLY A 51 2.14 8.38 3.66
CA GLY A 51 1.73 9.77 3.42
C GLY A 51 0.29 9.94 2.96
N THR A 52 -0.48 8.84 2.83
CA THR A 52 -1.89 8.86 2.46
C THR A 52 -2.69 7.84 3.27
N ALA A 53 -3.97 8.12 3.47
CA ALA A 53 -4.92 7.23 4.15
C ALA A 53 -5.77 6.42 3.16
N ARG A 54 -5.60 6.66 1.86
CA ARG A 54 -6.40 6.05 0.79
C ARG A 54 -5.82 4.70 0.41
N PHE A 55 -6.68 3.71 0.26
CA PHE A 55 -6.35 2.44 -0.38
C PHE A 55 -7.14 2.34 -1.69
N PHE A 56 -6.45 2.23 -2.82
CA PHE A 56 -7.07 1.97 -4.11
C PHE A 56 -6.21 1.07 -4.99
N VAL A 57 -6.90 0.39 -5.91
CA VAL A 57 -6.32 -0.48 -6.94
C VAL A 57 -6.84 -0.07 -8.32
N ILE A 58 -6.19 -0.58 -9.36
CA ILE A 58 -6.49 -0.18 -10.74
C ILE A 58 -7.66 -1.02 -11.27
N TYR A 59 -8.70 -0.38 -11.82
CA TYR A 59 -9.78 -1.14 -12.45
C TYR A 59 -9.32 -1.72 -13.79
N GLY A 60 -9.20 -3.05 -13.86
CA GLY A 60 -8.59 -3.74 -14.99
C GLY A 60 -9.27 -3.44 -16.33
N LYS A 61 -10.61 -3.47 -16.39
CA LYS A 61 -11.33 -3.17 -17.64
C LYS A 61 -11.07 -1.76 -18.16
N TRP A 62 -11.00 -0.76 -17.27
CA TRP A 62 -10.67 0.60 -17.70
C TRP A 62 -9.21 0.67 -18.17
N PHE A 63 -8.28 0.10 -17.41
CA PHE A 63 -6.87 0.11 -17.77
C PHE A 63 -6.62 -0.52 -19.15
N GLU A 64 -7.17 -1.70 -19.39
CA GLU A 64 -7.05 -2.39 -20.68
C GLU A 64 -7.76 -1.64 -21.82
N SER A 65 -8.86 -0.93 -21.54
CA SER A 65 -9.50 -0.09 -22.57
C SER A 65 -8.62 1.08 -23.03
N VAL A 66 -7.68 1.50 -22.19
CA VAL A 66 -6.79 2.64 -22.43
C VAL A 66 -5.45 2.18 -23.01
N TYR A 67 -4.89 1.08 -22.48
CA TYR A 67 -3.55 0.60 -22.81
C TYR A 67 -3.52 -0.64 -23.73
N GLY A 68 -4.68 -1.23 -24.03
CA GLY A 68 -4.82 -2.45 -24.82
C GLY A 68 -5.18 -3.67 -23.97
N GLU A 69 -5.93 -4.60 -24.56
CA GLU A 69 -6.27 -5.89 -23.95
C GLU A 69 -5.00 -6.67 -23.56
N GLY A 70 -4.96 -7.22 -22.35
CA GLY A 70 -3.80 -7.94 -21.81
C GLY A 70 -2.72 -7.07 -21.14
N SER A 71 -2.81 -5.74 -21.26
CA SER A 71 -1.83 -4.81 -20.65
C SER A 71 -1.71 -4.94 -19.13
N CYS A 72 -2.77 -5.38 -18.45
CA CYS A 72 -2.75 -5.66 -17.02
C CYS A 72 -1.78 -6.79 -16.64
N GLU A 73 -1.67 -7.83 -17.46
CA GLU A 73 -0.77 -8.96 -17.22
C GLU A 73 0.69 -8.59 -17.51
N GLU A 74 0.92 -7.86 -18.59
CA GLU A 74 2.26 -7.50 -19.06
C GLU A 74 2.99 -6.57 -18.10
N LEU A 75 2.29 -5.55 -17.59
CA LEU A 75 2.91 -4.49 -16.79
C LEU A 75 3.03 -4.85 -15.30
N LYS A 76 2.57 -6.04 -14.90
CA LYS A 76 2.47 -6.48 -13.50
C LYS A 76 1.80 -5.42 -12.61
N VAL A 77 0.96 -4.58 -13.21
CA VAL A 77 0.14 -3.61 -12.51
C VAL A 77 -0.96 -4.40 -11.86
N ALA A 78 -1.21 -4.18 -10.57
CA ALA A 78 -2.24 -4.89 -9.84
C ALA A 78 -3.63 -4.40 -10.27
N CYS A 79 -4.05 -4.84 -11.44
CA CYS A 79 -5.38 -4.66 -11.97
C CYS A 79 -6.33 -5.58 -11.23
N TYR A 80 -7.40 -4.98 -10.71
CA TYR A 80 -8.51 -5.69 -10.12
C TYR A 80 -9.62 -5.84 -11.16
N PHE A 81 -10.12 -7.07 -11.30
CA PHE A 81 -11.30 -7.38 -12.11
C PHE A 81 -12.44 -7.79 -11.18
N CYS A 82 -13.60 -7.18 -11.34
CA CYS A 82 -14.71 -7.47 -10.44
C CYS A 82 -15.20 -8.91 -10.63
N PRO A 83 -15.39 -9.67 -9.54
CA PRO A 83 -15.82 -11.06 -9.62
C PRO A 83 -17.26 -11.16 -10.13
N ALA A 84 -17.65 -12.30 -10.67
CA ALA A 84 -18.98 -12.51 -11.23
C ALA A 84 -20.10 -12.36 -10.19
N GLU A 85 -19.81 -12.66 -8.92
CA GLU A 85 -20.74 -12.55 -7.81
C GLU A 85 -20.99 -11.10 -7.35
N ASN A 86 -20.12 -10.17 -7.73
CA ASN A 86 -20.22 -8.74 -7.41
C ASN A 86 -19.75 -7.91 -8.61
N PRO A 87 -20.53 -7.89 -9.70
CA PRO A 87 -20.14 -7.23 -10.93
C PRO A 87 -20.07 -5.72 -10.75
N CYS A 88 -19.26 -5.10 -11.59
CA CYS A 88 -18.99 -3.66 -11.57
C CYS A 88 -19.78 -2.89 -12.64
N ASP A 89 -21.01 -3.35 -12.90
CA ASP A 89 -21.82 -2.86 -14.01
C ASP A 89 -22.23 -1.38 -13.83
N ASP A 90 -22.34 -0.92 -12.59
CA ASP A 90 -22.71 0.44 -12.21
C ASP A 90 -21.50 1.38 -12.01
N ILE A 91 -20.26 0.94 -12.25
CA ILE A 91 -19.07 1.77 -12.02
C ILE A 91 -19.15 3.14 -12.73
N GLY A 92 -19.72 3.17 -13.94
CA GLY A 92 -19.87 4.41 -14.72
C GLY A 92 -20.81 5.44 -14.09
N GLU A 93 -21.73 5.00 -13.23
CA GLU A 93 -22.77 5.83 -12.59
C GLU A 93 -22.37 6.27 -11.18
N ARG A 94 -21.39 5.60 -10.56
CA ARG A 94 -20.93 5.90 -9.21
C ARG A 94 -20.22 7.26 -9.13
N SER A 95 -20.39 7.94 -7.99
CA SER A 95 -19.69 9.19 -7.70
C SER A 95 -18.18 8.99 -7.68
N ARG A 96 -17.46 9.77 -8.49
CA ARG A 96 -16.00 9.74 -8.58
C ARG A 96 -15.37 10.63 -7.52
N ILE A 97 -14.34 10.13 -6.87
CA ILE A 97 -13.50 10.87 -5.93
C ILE A 97 -12.17 11.17 -6.61
N SER A 98 -11.72 12.42 -6.51
CA SER A 98 -10.45 12.85 -7.06
C SER A 98 -9.39 12.92 -5.95
N ALA A 99 -8.24 12.30 -6.15
CA ALA A 99 -7.09 12.40 -5.26
C ALA A 99 -5.84 12.81 -6.02
N ARG A 100 -5.19 13.88 -5.57
CA ARG A 100 -3.93 14.35 -6.15
C ARG A 100 -2.75 13.69 -5.45
N TYR A 101 -1.87 13.09 -6.22
CA TYR A 101 -0.59 12.52 -5.79
C TYR A 101 0.55 13.28 -6.48
N GLY A 102 1.50 13.75 -5.67
CA GLY A 102 2.56 14.63 -6.16
C GLY A 102 2.02 15.91 -6.83
N LYS A 103 2.79 16.43 -7.80
CA LYS A 103 2.48 17.70 -8.45
C LYS A 103 1.52 17.53 -9.64
N TYR A 104 1.59 16.40 -10.33
CA TYR A 104 0.96 16.21 -11.65
C TYR A 104 0.00 15.03 -11.75
N GLU A 105 -0.08 14.15 -10.75
CA GLU A 105 -0.96 12.99 -10.82
C GLU A 105 -2.27 13.25 -10.07
N VAL A 106 -3.38 12.95 -10.73
CA VAL A 106 -4.74 12.99 -10.20
C VAL A 106 -5.38 11.64 -10.53
N TYR A 107 -5.75 10.92 -9.49
CA TYR A 107 -6.47 9.66 -9.58
C TYR A 107 -7.96 9.96 -9.41
N HIS A 108 -8.78 9.42 -10.31
CA HIS A 108 -10.22 9.39 -10.17
C HIS A 108 -10.64 7.97 -9.86
N TYR A 109 -11.25 7.77 -8.69
CA TYR A 109 -11.65 6.46 -8.23
C TYR A 109 -13.07 6.46 -7.70
N VAL A 110 -13.71 5.29 -7.75
CA VAL A 110 -15.02 5.05 -7.13
C VAL A 110 -14.83 4.13 -5.92
N GLN A 111 -15.66 4.28 -4.90
CA GLN A 111 -15.64 3.32 -3.80
C GLN A 111 -16.21 1.98 -4.26
N HIS A 112 -15.55 0.91 -3.86
CA HIS A 112 -15.95 -0.46 -4.12
C HIS A 112 -15.87 -1.27 -2.84
N ARG A 113 -16.81 -2.20 -2.67
CA ARG A 113 -16.86 -3.10 -1.53
C ARG A 113 -16.64 -4.51 -2.06
N GLY A 114 -15.65 -5.17 -1.49
CA GLY A 114 -15.35 -6.58 -1.74
C GLY A 114 -14.94 -7.26 -0.45
N THR A 115 -14.03 -8.21 -0.57
CA THR A 115 -13.48 -8.98 0.54
C THR A 115 -11.97 -8.86 0.57
N LEU A 116 -11.40 -8.70 1.77
CA LEU A 116 -9.96 -8.76 2.00
C LEU A 116 -9.64 -10.09 2.68
N ASP A 117 -8.79 -10.89 2.04
CA ASP A 117 -8.27 -12.13 2.58
C ASP A 117 -6.94 -11.89 3.31
N LEU A 118 -6.89 -12.34 4.56
CA LEU A 118 -5.77 -12.20 5.48
C LEU A 118 -5.09 -13.56 5.76
N GLY A 119 -5.39 -14.58 4.96
CA GLY A 119 -4.91 -15.95 5.07
C GLY A 119 -5.72 -16.80 6.05
N GLN A 120 -5.96 -16.29 7.27
CA GLN A 120 -6.72 -17.01 8.30
C GLN A 120 -8.19 -16.61 8.37
N SER A 121 -8.52 -15.44 7.84
CA SER A 121 -9.86 -14.87 7.86
C SER A 121 -10.08 -14.00 6.64
N THR A 122 -11.33 -13.90 6.22
CA THR A 122 -11.77 -12.97 5.19
C THR A 122 -12.72 -11.97 5.81
N ILE A 123 -12.53 -10.68 5.54
CA ILE A 123 -13.39 -9.61 6.06
C ILE A 123 -14.04 -8.83 4.91
N PRO A 124 -15.27 -8.30 5.09
CA PRO A 124 -15.79 -7.28 4.19
C PRO A 124 -14.87 -6.07 4.20
N PHE A 125 -14.55 -5.54 3.01
CA PHE A 125 -13.56 -4.50 2.88
C PHE A 125 -13.94 -3.49 1.78
N THR A 126 -13.70 -2.21 2.03
CA THR A 126 -13.95 -1.10 1.10
C THR A 126 -12.64 -0.50 0.63
N PHE A 127 -12.50 -0.33 -0.68
CA PHE A 127 -11.31 0.23 -1.32
C PHE A 127 -11.73 1.06 -2.53
N GLY A 128 -10.81 1.89 -3.03
CA GLY A 128 -11.02 2.64 -4.26
C GLY A 128 -10.71 1.81 -5.50
N LEU A 129 -11.55 1.89 -6.52
CA LEU A 129 -11.25 1.42 -7.88
C LEU A 129 -10.91 2.63 -8.73
N VAL A 130 -9.67 2.73 -9.17
CA VAL A 130 -9.22 3.78 -10.09
C VAL A 130 -9.83 3.51 -11.46
N VAL A 131 -10.60 4.48 -11.96
CA VAL A 131 -11.36 4.40 -13.21
C VAL A 131 -10.94 5.46 -14.21
N ASP A 132 -10.00 6.33 -13.83
CA ASP A 132 -9.37 7.34 -14.66
C ASP A 132 -8.13 7.88 -13.90
N HIS A 133 -7.07 8.26 -14.62
CA HIS A 133 -5.91 8.96 -14.06
C HIS A 133 -5.39 10.02 -15.03
N SER A 134 -4.98 11.15 -14.48
CA SER A 134 -4.29 12.16 -15.29
C SER A 134 -2.93 11.63 -15.71
N ASN A 135 -2.56 11.92 -16.94
CA ASN A 135 -1.26 11.59 -17.51
C ASN A 135 -1.05 10.12 -17.91
N VAL A 136 -2.06 9.57 -18.59
CA VAL A 136 -2.06 8.25 -19.21
C VAL A 136 -0.80 7.93 -20.03
N TYR A 137 -0.16 8.92 -20.64
CA TYR A 137 0.94 8.69 -21.58
C TYR A 137 2.34 8.78 -20.96
N ASP A 138 2.51 9.48 -19.83
CA ASP A 138 3.85 9.64 -19.23
C ASP A 138 4.10 8.67 -18.09
N LEU A 139 3.06 8.30 -17.33
CA LEU A 139 3.20 7.51 -16.10
C LEU A 139 2.06 6.51 -15.96
N LEU A 140 2.43 5.26 -15.65
CA LEU A 140 1.46 4.23 -15.30
C LEU A 140 0.88 4.52 -13.91
N PRO A 141 -0.44 4.35 -13.73
CA PRO A 141 -1.07 4.54 -12.44
C PRO A 141 -0.56 3.47 -11.48
N THR A 142 -0.14 3.90 -10.29
CA THR A 142 0.36 2.99 -9.25
C THR A 142 -0.76 2.68 -8.27
N PRO A 143 -1.09 1.40 -7.99
CA PRO A 143 -2.03 1.06 -6.92
C PRO A 143 -1.39 1.35 -5.56
N ILE A 144 -2.17 1.89 -4.62
CA ILE A 144 -1.64 2.42 -3.36
C ILE A 144 -2.39 1.83 -2.17
N LEU A 145 -1.64 1.31 -1.20
CA LEU A 145 -2.08 0.98 0.15
C LEU A 145 -1.67 2.10 1.12
N GLY A 146 -2.61 2.98 1.44
CA GLY A 146 -2.41 4.06 2.39
C GLY A 146 -2.38 3.59 3.85
N LEU A 147 -1.34 3.97 4.59
CA LEU A 147 -1.15 3.65 6.01
C LEU A 147 -1.30 4.86 6.95
N SER A 148 -1.55 6.06 6.43
CA SER A 148 -1.86 7.22 7.29
C SER A 148 -3.17 7.01 8.01
N PHE A 149 -3.26 7.58 9.21
CA PHE A 149 -4.51 7.77 9.92
C PHE A 149 -5.48 8.62 9.09
N GLY A 150 -6.77 8.27 9.17
CA GLY A 150 -7.82 8.84 8.32
C GLY A 150 -8.09 10.33 8.51
N ARG A 151 -8.89 10.85 7.60
CA ARG A 151 -9.49 12.19 7.67
C ARG A 151 -11.01 12.09 7.66
N PRO A 152 -11.73 13.12 8.11
CA PRO A 152 -13.19 13.15 7.99
C PRO A 152 -13.69 12.94 6.55
N ASP A 153 -12.93 13.37 5.53
CA ASP A 153 -13.25 13.23 4.10
C ASP A 153 -12.79 11.91 3.47
N ILE A 154 -12.09 11.05 4.24
CA ILE A 154 -11.62 9.74 3.79
C ILE A 154 -12.19 8.71 4.76
N PRO A 155 -13.48 8.34 4.61
CA PRO A 155 -14.08 7.30 5.43
C PRO A 155 -13.38 5.97 5.15
N ASN A 156 -13.30 5.11 6.17
CA ASN A 156 -12.85 3.71 6.06
C ASN A 156 -11.40 3.54 5.58
N THR A 157 -10.42 4.07 6.31
CA THR A 157 -9.00 3.77 6.03
C THR A 157 -8.68 2.30 6.23
N PHE A 158 -7.59 1.81 5.61
CA PHE A 158 -7.15 0.43 5.75
C PHE A 158 -7.02 -0.02 7.21
N LEU A 159 -6.25 0.72 8.02
CA LEU A 159 -6.04 0.38 9.43
C LEU A 159 -7.35 0.41 10.24
N GLN A 160 -8.22 1.40 9.96
CA GLN A 160 -9.50 1.51 10.66
C GLN A 160 -10.42 0.33 10.35
N GLN A 161 -10.53 -0.08 9.09
CA GLN A 161 -11.37 -1.21 8.68
C GLN A 161 -10.91 -2.54 9.28
N LEU A 162 -9.59 -2.76 9.40
CA LEU A 162 -9.05 -3.92 10.11
C LEU A 162 -9.44 -3.90 11.60
N LYS A 163 -9.34 -2.73 12.23
CA LYS A 163 -9.71 -2.57 13.64
C LYS A 163 -11.21 -2.77 13.87
N ASP A 164 -12.05 -2.16 13.04
CA ASP A 164 -13.52 -2.28 13.12
C ASP A 164 -13.99 -3.72 12.86
N SER A 165 -13.20 -4.51 12.12
CA SER A 165 -13.43 -5.93 11.89
C SER A 165 -12.84 -6.84 12.98
N ASN A 166 -12.30 -6.28 14.06
CA ASN A 166 -11.62 -6.99 15.15
C ASN A 166 -10.44 -7.86 14.67
N VAL A 167 -9.79 -7.48 13.57
CA VAL A 167 -8.58 -8.16 13.07
C VAL A 167 -7.34 -7.68 13.82
N ILE A 168 -7.31 -6.39 14.15
CA ILE A 168 -6.24 -5.75 14.93
C ILE A 168 -6.82 -5.00 16.13
N ASP A 169 -6.07 -4.96 17.22
CA ASP A 169 -6.51 -4.26 18.44
C ASP A 169 -6.06 -2.78 18.44
N THR A 170 -4.90 -2.51 17.83
CA THR A 170 -4.27 -1.19 17.81
C THR A 170 -4.11 -0.66 16.39
N LEU A 171 -4.29 0.65 16.22
CA LEU A 171 -3.99 1.34 14.96
C LEU A 171 -2.49 1.62 14.88
N SER A 172 -1.70 0.56 14.69
CA SER A 172 -0.26 0.63 14.59
C SER A 172 0.22 -0.22 13.42
N TYR A 173 1.39 0.13 12.89
CA TYR A 173 2.08 -0.69 11.92
C TYR A 173 3.58 -0.52 12.06
N SER A 174 4.32 -1.50 11.57
CA SER A 174 5.78 -1.51 11.46
C SER A 174 6.15 -2.03 10.08
N MET A 175 7.14 -1.38 9.45
CA MET A 175 7.65 -1.80 8.16
C MET A 175 9.12 -2.17 8.30
N PHE A 176 9.48 -3.35 7.79
CA PHE A 176 10.84 -3.85 7.78
C PHE A 176 11.23 -4.14 6.33
N PHE A 177 12.26 -3.48 5.84
CA PHE A 177 12.82 -3.73 4.50
C PHE A 177 14.29 -4.10 4.64
N GLN A 178 14.67 -5.25 4.10
CA GLN A 178 16.08 -5.66 4.04
C GLN A 178 16.67 -5.18 2.72
N GLN A 179 17.60 -4.23 2.79
CA GLN A 179 18.27 -3.70 1.59
C GLN A 179 19.46 -4.56 1.13
N HIS A 180 19.97 -5.47 1.95
CA HIS A 180 21.28 -6.11 1.74
C HIS A 180 21.25 -7.51 1.13
N THR A 181 20.08 -8.14 1.01
CA THR A 181 19.96 -9.54 0.59
C THR A 181 19.78 -9.72 -0.91
N GLY A 182 19.74 -8.63 -1.71
CA GLY A 182 19.53 -8.69 -3.16
C GLY A 182 18.14 -9.18 -3.59
N ASP A 183 17.33 -9.69 -2.66
CA ASP A 183 15.95 -10.15 -2.89
C ASP A 183 14.90 -9.09 -2.53
N GLY A 184 15.32 -7.96 -1.95
CA GLY A 184 14.45 -6.86 -1.54
C GLY A 184 13.39 -7.27 -0.50
N SER A 185 13.61 -8.36 0.24
CA SER A 185 12.60 -8.94 1.12
C SER A 185 12.28 -8.07 2.33
N GLY A 186 11.02 -8.08 2.73
CA GLY A 186 10.52 -7.29 3.83
C GLY A 186 9.20 -7.80 4.36
N LYS A 187 8.68 -7.08 5.36
CA LYS A 187 7.34 -7.32 5.90
C LYS A 187 6.71 -6.04 6.41
N LEU A 188 5.40 -5.94 6.18
CA LEU A 188 4.53 -4.98 6.84
C LEU A 188 3.78 -5.72 7.96
N VAL A 189 3.98 -5.31 9.20
CA VAL A 189 3.27 -5.84 10.36
C VAL A 189 2.27 -4.80 10.82
N VAL A 190 1.01 -5.18 11.01
CA VAL A 190 -0.11 -4.30 11.35
C VAL A 190 -0.76 -4.80 12.63
N GLY A 191 -1.11 -3.89 13.55
CA GLY A 191 -1.70 -4.22 14.84
C GLY A 191 -0.70 -4.61 15.94
N ASP A 192 0.59 -4.68 15.61
CA ASP A 192 1.63 -4.88 16.61
C ASP A 192 2.13 -3.52 17.14
N SER A 193 2.31 -3.43 18.45
CA SER A 193 2.89 -2.26 19.14
C SER A 193 4.33 -2.49 19.57
N ALA A 194 4.81 -3.75 19.52
CA ALA A 194 6.12 -4.12 19.99
C ALA A 194 6.66 -5.34 19.24
N SER A 195 7.16 -5.11 18.03
CA SER A 195 8.02 -6.07 17.37
C SER A 195 9.30 -6.22 18.20
N SER A 196 9.45 -7.35 18.88
CA SER A 196 10.56 -7.71 19.78
C SER A 196 11.95 -7.80 19.12
N ALA A 197 12.08 -7.37 17.87
CA ALA A 197 13.29 -7.55 17.07
C ALA A 197 14.34 -6.45 17.30
N HIS A 198 13.96 -5.25 17.76
CA HIS A 198 14.89 -4.13 17.92
C HIS A 198 14.54 -3.22 19.11
N GLU A 199 15.54 -2.58 19.72
CA GLU A 199 15.31 -1.48 20.65
C GLU A 199 14.57 -0.35 19.91
N MET A 200 13.38 -0.01 20.39
CA MET A 200 12.55 1.02 19.77
C MET A 200 12.75 2.35 20.48
N LEU A 201 13.14 3.37 19.73
CA LEU A 201 13.06 4.75 20.19
C LEU A 201 11.67 5.31 19.85
N HIS A 202 10.89 5.62 20.88
CA HIS A 202 9.58 6.23 20.69
C HIS A 202 9.72 7.75 20.54
N LEU A 203 9.29 8.28 19.40
CA LEU A 203 9.24 9.72 19.14
C LEU A 203 7.78 10.17 19.05
N PRO A 204 7.42 11.34 19.62
CA PRO A 204 6.06 11.85 19.51
C PRO A 204 5.76 12.20 18.04
N LEU A 205 4.64 11.70 17.53
CA LEU A 205 4.15 12.09 16.22
C LEU A 205 3.57 13.50 16.28
N TRP A 206 4.00 14.36 15.37
CA TRP A 206 3.44 15.69 15.20
C TRP A 206 2.27 15.66 14.23
N ARG A 207 1.13 16.16 14.67
CA ARG A 207 0.00 16.44 13.79
C ARG A 207 0.06 17.92 13.41
N ILE A 208 0.48 18.19 12.18
CA ILE A 208 0.50 19.56 11.67
C ILE A 208 -0.93 19.91 11.22
N PRO A 209 -1.60 20.90 11.85
CA PRO A 209 -2.89 21.37 11.39
C PRO A 209 -2.72 21.84 9.95
N ASN A 210 -3.45 21.23 9.00
CA ASN A 210 -3.40 21.46 7.54
C ASN A 210 -2.51 20.54 6.70
N PHE A 211 -1.53 19.81 7.28
CA PHE A 211 -0.83 18.74 6.55
C PHE A 211 -1.43 17.38 6.93
N ASN A 212 -2.69 17.21 6.54
CA ASN A 212 -3.57 16.21 7.12
C ASN A 212 -3.33 14.75 6.68
N CYS A 213 -2.14 14.29 6.27
CA CYS A 213 -1.94 12.84 5.97
C CYS A 213 -0.51 12.35 6.21
N LYS A 214 0.36 13.15 6.84
CA LYS A 214 1.76 12.80 6.95
C LYS A 214 2.08 12.40 8.37
N VAL A 215 2.75 11.26 8.52
CA VAL A 215 3.44 10.90 9.74
C VAL A 215 4.65 11.83 9.84
N CYS A 216 4.60 12.80 10.76
CA CYS A 216 5.68 13.76 10.95
C CYS A 216 6.40 13.48 12.27
N VAL A 217 7.73 13.47 12.20
CA VAL A 217 8.61 13.37 13.37
C VAL A 217 9.37 14.70 13.49
N PRO A 218 9.37 15.35 14.67
CA PRO A 218 10.12 16.57 14.86
C PRO A 218 11.62 16.26 14.89
N ILE A 219 12.37 16.79 13.93
CA ILE A 219 13.84 16.73 13.91
C ILE A 219 14.34 18.12 14.29
N THR A 220 15.02 18.23 15.44
CA THR A 220 15.52 19.51 15.97
C THR A 220 16.90 19.88 15.46
N SER A 221 17.74 18.89 15.19
CA SER A 221 19.10 19.08 14.69
C SER A 221 19.57 17.85 13.92
N ILE A 222 20.36 18.07 12.87
CA ILE A 222 21.10 17.02 12.16
C ILE A 222 22.58 17.34 12.34
N THR A 223 23.32 16.43 12.94
CA THR A 223 24.76 16.59 13.16
C THR A 223 25.51 15.73 12.17
N PHE A 224 26.41 16.36 11.40
CA PHE A 224 27.36 15.67 10.55
C PHE A 224 28.69 15.61 11.28
N THR A 225 29.23 14.41 11.44
CA THR A 225 30.59 14.23 11.95
C THR A 225 31.48 13.94 10.75
N ARG A 226 32.56 14.70 10.60
CA ARG A 226 33.54 14.45 9.54
C ARG A 226 34.20 13.10 9.81
N ASP A 227 34.22 12.25 8.81
CA ASP A 227 35.03 11.04 8.85
C ASP A 227 36.45 11.41 8.41
N ASP A 228 37.36 11.52 9.39
CA ASP A 228 38.76 11.85 9.13
C ASP A 228 39.52 10.71 8.43
N THR A 229 38.90 9.54 8.25
CA THR A 229 39.50 8.41 7.52
C THR A 229 39.35 8.51 6.00
N HIS A 230 38.46 9.38 5.50
CA HIS A 230 38.22 9.63 4.07
C HIS A 230 38.15 11.13 3.76
N PRO A 231 39.29 11.85 3.84
CA PRO A 231 39.33 13.31 3.70
C PRO A 231 38.98 13.80 2.29
N GLU A 232 39.01 12.93 1.27
CA GLU A 232 38.63 13.24 -0.12
C GLU A 232 37.11 13.27 -0.40
N CYS A 233 36.25 12.87 0.54
CA CYS A 233 34.80 12.94 0.37
C CYS A 233 34.23 14.25 0.92
N LEU A 234 34.57 15.38 0.30
CA LEU A 234 33.91 16.68 0.48
C LEU A 234 33.74 17.40 -0.87
#